data_AF-A0A1Q3B2W6-F1
#
_entry.id   AF-A0A1Q3B2W6-F1
#
_cell.length_a   1.000
_cell.length_b   1.000
_cell.length_c   1.000
_cell.angle_alpha   90.00
_cell.angle_beta   90.00
_cell.angle_gamma   90.00
#
_symmetry.space_group_name_H-M   'P 1'
#
loop_
_entity.id
_entity.type
_entity.pdbx_description
1 polymer ?
#
loop_
_entity_poly.entity_id
_entity_poly.type
_entity_poly.pdbx_seq_one_letter_code
_entity_poly.pdbx_strand_id
1 'polypeptide(L)'
;RKWGQVGHFSFHVVGNGVFMVKFDNGQARDWVMDNGPWDIWGYHLALRKWSKGMSLTLEDCKSIPVWVKLSKVPVQYWTKLGLSYIVSVLGKPFHMDVMSTTYRHALAFARVCVDMAATSTFPDNIILELEDG
;
A
#
# COMPACT_ATOMS: atom_id res chain seq x y z
N ARG A 1 -7.78 14.81 -12.75
CA ARG A 1 -8.38 13.55 -12.23
C ARG A 1 -7.36 12.43 -12.39
N LYS A 2 -6.67 11.99 -11.31
CA LYS A 2 -5.55 11.04 -11.41
C LYS A 2 -5.95 9.66 -11.99
N TRP A 3 -7.13 9.15 -11.66
CA TRP A 3 -7.61 7.86 -12.19
C TRP A 3 -8.28 7.95 -13.56
N GLY A 4 -8.75 9.15 -13.95
CA GLY A 4 -9.44 9.35 -15.23
C GLY A 4 -8.53 9.22 -16.45
N GLN A 5 -7.21 9.21 -16.26
CA GLN A 5 -6.23 8.95 -17.32
C GLN A 5 -5.99 7.46 -17.57
N VAL A 6 -6.42 6.58 -16.65
CA VAL A 6 -6.10 5.14 -16.65
C VAL A 6 -7.21 4.33 -17.30
N GLY A 7 -8.44 4.84 -17.30
CA GLY A 7 -9.58 4.21 -17.96
C GLY A 7 -10.92 4.75 -17.48
N HIS A 8 -11.98 4.17 -18.04
CA HIS A 8 -13.34 4.43 -17.58
C HIS A 8 -13.63 3.60 -16.32
N PHE A 9 -14.29 4.23 -15.34
CA PHE A 9 -14.68 3.61 -14.08
C PHE A 9 -15.96 4.24 -13.56
N SER A 10 -16.75 3.47 -12.81
CA SER A 10 -17.91 3.96 -12.08
C SER A 10 -17.67 3.91 -10.58
N PHE A 11 -18.24 4.89 -9.88
CA PHE A 11 -18.10 5.05 -8.43
C PHE A 11 -19.46 4.88 -7.78
N HIS A 12 -19.56 3.95 -6.84
CA HIS A 12 -20.79 3.62 -6.14
C HIS A 12 -20.61 3.81 -4.65
N VAL A 13 -21.46 4.63 -4.03
CA VAL A 13 -21.48 4.79 -2.57
C VAL A 13 -22.20 3.60 -1.97
N VAL A 14 -21.55 2.88 -1.07
CA VAL A 14 -22.17 1.74 -0.37
C VAL A 14 -22.73 2.19 0.99
N GLY A 15 -22.04 3.11 1.67
CA GLY A 15 -22.45 3.68 2.96
C GLY A 15 -21.27 3.84 3.92
N ASN A 16 -21.42 4.63 4.98
CA ASN A 16 -20.45 4.81 6.07
C ASN A 16 -18.97 5.00 5.63
N GLY A 17 -18.73 5.87 4.64
CA GLY A 17 -17.37 6.14 4.14
C GLY A 17 -16.77 5.02 3.28
N VAL A 18 -17.54 3.97 2.95
CA VAL A 18 -17.15 2.90 2.04
C VAL A 18 -17.66 3.19 0.63
N PHE A 19 -16.74 3.07 -0.31
CA PHE A 19 -16.98 3.31 -1.72
C PHE A 19 -16.57 2.08 -2.53
N MET A 20 -17.37 1.73 -3.52
CA MET A 20 -17.08 0.68 -4.47
C MET A 20 -16.76 1.29 -5.82
N VAL A 21 -15.59 0.95 -6.35
CA VAL A 21 -15.10 1.43 -7.64
C VAL A 21 -15.08 0.26 -8.61
N LYS A 22 -15.87 0.36 -9.67
CA LYS A 22 -15.90 -0.64 -10.73
C LYS A 22 -15.10 -0.12 -11.91
N PHE A 23 -14.10 -0.88 -12.31
CA PHE A 23 -13.27 -0.61 -13.48
C PHE A 23 -13.72 -1.49 -14.63
N ASP A 24 -13.78 -0.92 -15.84
CA ASP A 24 -14.10 -1.68 -17.06
C ASP A 24 -12.92 -2.52 -17.53
N ASN A 25 -11.69 -2.14 -17.15
CA ASN A 25 -10.46 -2.86 -17.46
C ASN A 25 -9.75 -3.33 -16.18
N GLY A 26 -9.42 -4.62 -16.12
CA GLY A 26 -8.64 -5.20 -15.02
C GLY A 26 -7.24 -4.59 -14.88
N GLN A 27 -6.60 -4.22 -15.99
CA GLN A 27 -5.29 -3.55 -15.97
C GLN A 27 -5.39 -2.14 -15.35
N ALA A 28 -6.49 -1.42 -15.60
CA ALA A 28 -6.71 -0.12 -14.99
C ALA A 28 -6.89 -0.23 -13.47
N ARG A 29 -7.64 -1.24 -13.02
CA ARG A 29 -7.77 -1.57 -11.59
C ARG A 29 -6.39 -1.87 -10.98
N ASP A 30 -5.63 -2.77 -11.60
CA ASP A 30 -4.35 -3.22 -11.04
C ASP A 30 -3.35 -2.06 -11.00
N TRP A 31 -3.30 -1.23 -12.04
CA TRP A 31 -2.50 0.00 -12.04
C TRP A 31 -2.90 0.95 -10.90
N VAL A 32 -4.20 1.16 -10.65
CA VAL A 32 -4.65 2.01 -9.53
C VAL A 32 -4.27 1.40 -8.17
N MET A 33 -4.35 0.07 -8.03
CA MET A 33 -3.93 -0.62 -6.80
C MET A 33 -2.42 -0.50 -6.56
N ASP A 34 -1.63 -0.58 -7.63
CA ASP A 34 -0.16 -0.61 -7.56
C ASP A 34 0.47 0.79 -7.44
N ASN A 35 -0.22 1.84 -7.91
CA ASN A 35 0.30 3.22 -7.91
C ASN A 35 -0.18 4.08 -6.72
N GLY A 36 -0.89 3.49 -5.74
CA GLY A 36 -1.24 4.17 -4.48
C GLY A 36 -0.01 4.52 -3.63
N PRO A 37 -0.10 5.40 -2.61
CA PRO A 37 -1.30 5.83 -1.90
C PRO A 37 -2.10 6.92 -2.62
N TRP A 38 -3.39 7.00 -2.29
CA TRP A 38 -4.30 7.95 -2.93
C TRP A 38 -4.89 8.93 -1.93
N ASP A 39 -4.53 10.19 -2.09
CA ASP A 39 -5.07 11.28 -1.29
C ASP A 39 -6.13 12.02 -2.11
N ILE A 40 -7.35 12.09 -1.56
CA ILE A 40 -8.44 12.88 -2.14
C ILE A 40 -8.90 13.88 -1.09
N TRP A 41 -8.66 15.16 -1.37
CA TRP A 41 -9.14 16.29 -0.56
C TRP A 41 -8.71 16.21 0.91
N GLY A 42 -7.49 15.74 1.16
CA GLY A 42 -6.94 15.60 2.52
C GLY A 42 -7.30 14.28 3.21
N TYR A 43 -8.10 13.41 2.58
CA TYR A 43 -8.39 12.08 3.08
C TYR A 43 -7.53 11.03 2.38
N HIS A 44 -6.85 10.19 3.17
CA HIS A 44 -6.13 9.02 2.69
C HIS A 44 -7.12 7.90 2.34
N LEU A 45 -7.10 7.43 1.10
CA LEU A 45 -7.91 6.28 0.69
C LEU A 45 -7.15 4.97 0.89
N ALA A 46 -7.76 4.06 1.64
CA ALA A 46 -7.38 2.65 1.65
C ALA A 46 -8.13 1.93 0.50
N LEU A 47 -7.39 1.31 -0.42
CA LEU A 47 -7.96 0.55 -1.52
C LEU A 47 -7.81 -0.94 -1.29
N ARG A 48 -8.90 -1.71 -1.38
CA ARG A 48 -8.85 -3.17 -1.29
C ARG A 48 -9.60 -3.79 -2.46
N LYS A 49 -9.02 -4.86 -3.02
CA LYS A 49 -9.70 -5.64 -4.07
C LYS A 49 -10.92 -6.34 -3.48
N TRP A 50 -12.08 -6.11 -4.08
CA TRP A 50 -13.32 -6.74 -3.65
C TRP A 50 -13.31 -8.24 -3.92
N SER A 51 -13.89 -9.02 -3.00
CA SER A 51 -14.12 -10.45 -3.12
C SER A 51 -15.52 -10.81 -2.64
N LYS A 52 -16.13 -11.85 -3.22
CA LYS A 52 -17.44 -12.35 -2.78
C LYS A 52 -17.40 -12.73 -1.29
N GLY A 53 -18.34 -12.22 -0.50
CA GLY A 53 -18.41 -12.44 0.95
C GLY A 53 -17.62 -11.43 1.80
N MET A 54 -16.97 -10.44 1.17
CA MET A 54 -16.35 -9.33 1.89
C MET A 54 -17.44 -8.40 2.46
N SER A 55 -17.35 -8.08 3.75
CA SER A 55 -18.19 -7.05 4.35
C SER A 55 -17.88 -5.69 3.74
N LEU A 56 -18.92 -4.90 3.49
CA LEU A 56 -18.81 -3.54 2.94
C LEU A 56 -18.99 -2.47 4.04
N THR A 57 -18.80 -2.85 5.30
CA THR A 57 -18.79 -1.94 6.44
C THR A 57 -17.35 -1.61 6.82
N LEU A 58 -17.12 -0.38 7.26
CA LEU A 58 -15.80 0.05 7.74
C LEU A 58 -15.43 -0.65 9.06
N GLU A 59 -16.43 -0.97 9.88
CA GLU A 59 -16.29 -1.62 11.20
C GLU A 59 -15.70 -3.04 11.09
N ASP A 60 -16.00 -3.76 10.01
CA ASP A 60 -15.43 -5.09 9.75
C ASP A 60 -14.06 -5.03 9.07
N CYS A 61 -13.58 -3.83 8.72
CA CYS A 61 -12.30 -3.62 8.07
C CYS A 61 -11.15 -3.70 9.10
N LYS A 62 -10.76 -4.92 9.47
CA LYS A 62 -9.69 -5.16 10.46
C LYS A 62 -8.30 -4.77 9.96
N SER A 63 -8.07 -4.81 8.66
CA SER A 63 -6.79 -4.48 8.04
C SER A 63 -6.94 -3.77 6.69
N ILE A 64 -5.94 -2.96 6.37
CA ILE A 64 -5.86 -2.16 5.16
C ILE A 64 -4.47 -2.29 4.52
N PRO A 65 -4.40 -2.38 3.17
CA PRO A 65 -3.12 -2.33 2.48
C PRO A 65 -2.61 -0.89 2.41
N VAL A 66 -1.39 -0.67 2.89
CA VAL A 66 -0.74 0.64 2.95
C VAL A 66 0.60 0.58 2.23
N TRP A 67 0.80 1.49 1.29
CA TRP A 67 2.08 1.65 0.58
C TRP A 67 3.07 2.45 1.43
N VAL A 68 4.02 1.75 2.04
CA VAL A 68 5.08 2.32 2.86
C VAL A 68 6.26 2.70 1.97
N LYS A 69 6.71 3.95 2.07
CA LYS A 69 7.93 4.45 1.41
C LYS A 69 9.06 4.48 2.43
N LEU A 70 9.99 3.54 2.31
CA LEU A 70 11.19 3.49 3.15
C LEU A 70 12.30 4.32 2.50
N SER A 71 12.79 5.34 3.21
CA SER A 71 13.99 6.09 2.82
C SER A 71 15.15 5.75 3.73
N LYS A 72 16.39 5.96 3.25
CA LYS A 72 17.63 5.73 4.03
C LYS A 72 17.79 4.28 4.53
N VAL A 73 17.30 3.30 3.76
CA VAL A 73 17.46 1.88 4.08
C VAL A 73 18.94 1.49 3.91
N PRO A 74 19.59 0.87 4.92
CA PRO A 74 20.96 0.41 4.80
C PRO A 74 21.10 -0.62 3.67
N VAL A 75 22.19 -0.55 2.91
CA VAL A 75 22.40 -1.34 1.66
C VAL A 75 22.21 -2.85 1.86
N GLN A 76 22.56 -3.37 3.04
CA GLN A 76 22.40 -4.79 3.39
C GLN A 76 20.94 -5.27 3.45
N TYR A 77 19.99 -4.37 3.70
CA TYR A 77 18.55 -4.69 3.72
C TYR A 77 17.85 -4.48 2.37
N TRP A 78 18.57 -4.07 1.31
CA TRP A 78 18.02 -3.94 -0.05
C TRP A 78 17.85 -5.30 -0.74
N THR A 79 17.15 -6.20 -0.07
CA THR A 79 16.72 -7.50 -0.56
C THR A 79 15.23 -7.65 -0.24
N LYS A 80 14.54 -8.54 -0.97
CA LYS A 80 13.14 -8.86 -0.68
C LYS A 80 12.94 -9.29 0.79
N LEU A 81 13.90 -10.01 1.36
CA LEU A 81 13.85 -10.44 2.75
C LEU A 81 14.11 -9.28 3.72
N GLY A 82 15.14 -8.48 3.46
CA GLY A 82 15.50 -7.34 4.32
C GLY A 82 14.41 -6.26 4.37
N LEU A 83 13.83 -5.92 3.22
CA LEU A 83 12.70 -4.97 3.17
C LEU A 83 11.46 -5.54 3.86
N SER A 84 11.16 -6.83 3.67
CA SER A 84 10.06 -7.51 4.36
C SER A 84 10.27 -7.52 5.87
N TYR A 85 11.51 -7.70 6.32
CA TYR A 85 11.87 -7.67 7.73
C TYR A 85 11.60 -6.30 8.34
N ILE A 86 12.09 -5.22 7.70
CA ILE A 86 11.89 -3.85 8.19
C ILE A 86 10.40 -3.52 8.32
N VAL A 87 9.58 -3.85 7.32
CA VAL A 87 8.15 -3.50 7.33
C VAL A 87 7.28 -4.47 8.10
N SER A 88 7.82 -5.61 8.56
CA SER A 88 7.07 -6.59 9.35
C SER A 88 6.60 -6.01 10.69
N VAL A 89 7.30 -5.00 11.21
CA VAL A 89 6.91 -4.29 12.44
C VAL A 89 5.62 -3.48 12.26
N LEU A 90 5.28 -3.11 11.02
CA LEU A 90 4.07 -2.36 10.71
C LEU A 90 2.87 -3.28 10.45
N GLY A 91 3.12 -4.49 9.95
CA GLY A 91 2.09 -5.44 9.54
C GLY A 91 2.64 -6.52 8.62
N LYS A 92 1.77 -7.12 7.81
CA LYS A 92 2.15 -8.21 6.92
C LYS A 92 2.58 -7.67 5.54
N PRO A 93 3.84 -7.86 5.10
CA PRO A 93 4.26 -7.47 3.76
C PRO A 93 3.48 -8.26 2.69
N PHE A 94 2.87 -7.57 1.74
CA PHE A 94 2.01 -8.16 0.71
C PHE A 94 2.53 -7.96 -0.72
N HIS A 95 3.05 -6.77 -1.04
CA HIS A 95 3.57 -6.45 -2.37
C HIS A 95 4.83 -5.59 -2.29
N MET A 96 5.74 -5.75 -3.24
CA MET A 96 6.91 -4.88 -3.38
C MET A 96 6.90 -4.30 -4.78
N ASP A 97 7.11 -3.00 -4.89
CA ASP A 97 7.28 -2.36 -6.19
C ASP A 97 8.64 -2.80 -6.77
N VAL A 98 8.56 -3.69 -7.77
CA VAL A 98 9.71 -4.29 -8.46
C VAL A 98 10.60 -3.18 -9.06
N MET A 99 10.03 -2.07 -9.51
CA MET A 99 10.84 -0.98 -10.07
C MET A 99 11.69 -0.29 -9.00
N SER A 100 11.12 0.02 -7.83
CA SER A 100 11.90 0.59 -6.70
C SER A 100 12.91 -0.40 -6.11
N THR A 101 12.64 -1.70 -6.17
CA THR A 101 13.47 -2.76 -5.54
C THR A 101 14.57 -3.27 -6.48
N THR A 102 14.32 -3.32 -7.78
CA THR A 102 15.20 -3.93 -8.79
C THR A 102 16.11 -2.90 -9.46
N TYR A 103 15.63 -1.68 -9.72
CA TYR A 103 16.46 -0.61 -10.24
C TYR A 103 17.16 0.12 -9.08
N ARG A 104 18.29 -0.44 -8.63
CA ARG A 104 19.23 0.16 -7.64
C ARG A 104 19.81 1.52 -8.07
N HIS A 105 19.34 2.11 -9.16
CA HIS A 105 19.95 3.27 -9.82
C HIS A 105 19.96 4.57 -8.99
N ALA A 106 19.28 4.61 -7.84
CA ALA A 106 19.38 5.75 -6.92
C ALA A 106 19.46 5.41 -5.42
N LEU A 107 19.16 4.16 -4.99
CA LEU A 107 19.01 3.79 -3.56
C LEU A 107 18.20 4.80 -2.72
N ALA A 108 17.33 5.59 -3.36
CA ALA A 108 16.72 6.75 -2.71
C ALA A 108 15.58 6.33 -1.78
N PHE A 109 14.74 5.38 -2.21
CA PHE A 109 13.67 4.81 -1.42
C PHE A 109 13.20 3.45 -1.97
N ALA A 110 12.69 2.60 -1.09
CA ALA A 110 11.98 1.37 -1.43
C ALA A 110 10.48 1.53 -1.12
N ARG A 111 9.61 0.92 -1.94
CA ARG A 111 8.16 0.90 -1.70
C ARG A 111 7.66 -0.51 -1.45
N VAL A 112 7.02 -0.70 -0.30
CA VAL A 112 6.44 -1.98 0.11
C VAL A 112 4.98 -1.75 0.50
N CYS A 113 4.09 -2.54 -0.06
CA CYS A 113 2.70 -2.61 0.35
C CYS A 113 2.57 -3.57 1.53
N VAL A 114 2.04 -3.07 2.64
CA VAL A 114 1.90 -3.77 3.90
C VAL A 114 0.43 -3.83 4.27
N ASP A 115 -0.09 -5.02 4.56
CA ASP A 115 -1.41 -5.18 5.17
C ASP A 115 -1.28 -4.88 6.67
N MET A 116 -1.73 -3.69 7.06
CA MET A 116 -1.64 -3.16 8.43
C MET A 116 -3.00 -3.22 9.11
N ALA A 117 -3.03 -3.39 10.44
CA ALA A 117 -4.28 -3.26 11.18
C ALA A 117 -4.87 -1.85 10.97
N ALA A 118 -6.19 -1.74 10.77
CA ALA A 118 -6.82 -0.44 10.54
C ALA A 118 -6.73 0.52 11.75
N THR A 119 -6.50 -0.05 12.94
CA THR A 119 -6.25 0.68 14.19
C THR A 119 -4.76 0.96 14.45
N SER A 120 -3.88 0.55 13.53
CA SER A 120 -2.43 0.71 13.70
C SER A 120 -2.04 2.19 13.66
N THR A 121 -1.00 2.53 14.42
CA THR A 121 -0.33 3.81 14.27
C THR A 121 0.53 3.80 13.01
N PHE A 122 0.64 4.95 12.34
CA PHE A 122 1.54 5.14 11.19
C PHE A 122 2.79 5.90 11.64
N PRO A 123 3.82 5.20 12.16
CA PRO A 123 5.01 5.87 12.64
C PRO A 123 5.82 6.46 11.48
N ASP A 124 6.39 7.65 11.71
CA ASP A 124 7.27 8.30 10.73
C ASP A 124 8.64 7.61 10.61
N ASN A 125 9.05 6.87 11.65
CA ASN A 125 10.38 6.24 11.72
C ASN A 125 10.29 4.81 12.26
N ILE A 126 11.15 3.94 11.73
CA ILE A 126 11.38 2.57 12.22
C ILE A 126 12.83 2.49 12.69
N ILE A 127 13.03 2.09 13.95
CA ILE A 127 14.38 1.91 14.52
C ILE A 127 14.81 0.47 14.23
N LEU A 128 16.01 0.32 13.67
CA LEU A 128 16.63 -0.98 13.42
C LEU A 128 17.79 -1.13 14.39
N GLU A 129 17.72 -2.15 15.25
CA GLU A 129 18.87 -2.59 16.01
C GLU A 129 19.74 -3.44 15.09
N LEU A 130 20.91 -2.90 14.75
CA LEU A 130 21.94 -3.64 14.05
C LEU A 130 22.78 -4.31 15.12
N GLU A 131 22.87 -5.65 15.09
CA GLU A 131 23.95 -6.33 15.82
C GLU A 131 25.27 -5.93 15.14
N ASP A 132 25.91 -4.90 15.68
CA ASP A 132 27.32 -4.67 15.43
C ASP A 132 28.06 -5.87 16.05
N GLY A 133 28.67 -6.68 15.19
CA GLY A 133 29.49 -7.83 15.61
C GLY A 133 30.67 -7.44 16.49
#